data_AF-A0A7R9TYE4-F1
#
_entry.id   AF-A0A7R9TYE4-F1
#
_cell.length_a   1.000
_cell.length_b   1.000
_cell.length_c   1.000
_cell.angle_alpha   90.00
_cell.angle_beta   90.00
_cell.angle_gamma   90.00
#
_symmetry.space_group_name_H-M   'P 1'
#
loop_
_entity.id
_entity.type
_entity.pdbx_description
1 polymer ?
#
loop_
_entity_poly.entity_id
_entity_poly.type
_entity_poly.pdbx_seq_one_letter_code
_entity_poly.pdbx_strand_id
1 'polypeptide(L)'
;HVRRETISDIAESLGHPGLPDAITKHLAPDVEYRTREVIQEALKFMRHSKRRRLVADDVNAALRLRNREALYGFSENASFKRAGVLGGADLYYVEDPELDLTDVVASKLPSAPLDVHLMTHWLAIEGVQPAIPANPAPAAAGQGA
;
A
#
# COMPACT_ATOMS: atom_id res chain seq x y z
N HIS A 1 -2.56 5.91 -14.78
CA HIS A 1 -1.84 6.37 -15.97
C HIS A 1 -0.70 7.26 -15.53
N VAL A 2 0.54 6.86 -15.85
CA VAL A 2 1.72 7.67 -15.58
C VAL A 2 1.70 8.85 -16.55
N ARG A 3 1.76 10.06 -16.01
CA ARG A 3 1.73 11.29 -16.80
C ARG A 3 3.10 11.52 -17.46
N ARG A 4 3.13 12.14 -18.64
CA ARG A 4 4.39 12.39 -19.37
C ARG A 4 5.25 13.41 -18.61
N GLU A 5 4.58 14.36 -17.97
CA GLU A 5 5.19 15.42 -17.17
C GLU A 5 6.02 14.81 -16.03
N THR A 6 5.54 13.74 -15.38
CA THR A 6 6.28 13.03 -14.32
C THR A 6 7.63 12.49 -14.81
N ILE A 7 7.73 12.07 -16.06
CA ILE A 7 8.99 11.59 -16.63
C ILE A 7 9.94 12.76 -16.91
N SER A 8 9.41 13.87 -17.42
CA SER A 8 10.18 15.10 -17.61
C SER A 8 10.72 15.64 -16.29
N ASP A 9 9.90 15.68 -15.24
CA ASP A 9 10.28 16.14 -13.91
C ASP A 9 11.43 15.28 -13.33
N ILE A 10 11.34 13.96 -13.47
CA ILE A 10 12.42 13.03 -13.06
C ILE A 10 13.68 13.27 -13.89
N ALA A 11 13.56 13.42 -15.21
CA ALA A 11 14.71 13.68 -16.08
C ALA A 11 15.42 15.00 -15.73
N GLU A 12 14.66 16.06 -15.44
CA GLU A 12 15.19 17.33 -14.98
C GLU A 12 15.91 17.20 -13.63
N SER A 13 15.36 16.42 -12.69
CA SER A 13 16.02 16.15 -11.40
C SER A 13 17.37 15.42 -11.54
N LEU A 14 17.53 14.65 -12.62
CA LEU A 14 18.77 13.94 -12.97
C LEU A 14 19.76 14.81 -13.77
N GLY A 15 19.42 16.08 -14.04
CA GLY A 15 20.27 17.00 -14.80
C GLY A 15 20.12 16.89 -16.32
N HIS A 16 19.03 16.31 -16.80
CA HIS A 16 18.71 16.20 -18.24
C HIS A 16 17.51 17.08 -18.61
N PRO A 17 17.69 18.41 -18.72
CA PRO A 17 16.60 19.31 -19.11
C PRO A 17 16.23 19.12 -20.58
N GLY A 18 14.93 19.17 -20.88
CA GLY A 18 14.42 19.17 -22.27
C GLY A 18 14.43 17.81 -22.97
N LEU A 19 13.95 16.76 -22.30
CA LEU A 19 13.78 15.45 -22.93
C LEU A 19 12.80 15.53 -24.12
N PRO A 20 13.12 14.96 -25.30
CA PRO A 20 12.20 14.97 -26.44
C PRO A 20 10.84 14.33 -26.13
N ASP A 21 9.76 14.98 -26.57
CA ASP A 21 8.37 14.51 -26.39
C ASP A 21 8.11 13.10 -26.91
N ALA A 22 8.83 12.69 -27.96
CA ALA A 22 8.75 11.33 -28.48
C ALA A 22 9.19 10.29 -27.44
N ILE A 23 10.23 10.57 -26.66
CA ILE A 23 10.77 9.66 -25.65
C ILE A 23 9.80 9.58 -24.47
N THR A 24 9.32 10.71 -23.95
CA THR A 24 8.36 10.73 -22.84
C THR A 24 7.06 10.02 -23.20
N LYS A 25 6.60 10.14 -24.45
CA LYS A 25 5.43 9.44 -24.98
C LYS A 25 5.60 7.92 -25.01
N HIS A 26 6.79 7.41 -25.32
CA HIS A 26 7.05 5.97 -25.35
C HIS A 26 7.41 5.39 -23.98
N LEU A 27 8.06 6.18 -23.11
CA LEU A 27 8.50 5.71 -21.80
C LEU A 27 7.35 5.64 -20.78
N ALA A 28 6.39 6.58 -20.83
CA ALA A 28 5.21 6.58 -19.96
C ALA A 28 4.43 5.24 -19.93
N PRO A 29 4.04 4.66 -21.09
CA PRO A 29 3.35 3.37 -21.10
C PRO A 29 4.23 2.20 -20.66
N ASP A 30 5.54 2.21 -20.94
CA ASP A 30 6.45 1.13 -20.48
C ASP A 30 6.59 1.14 -18.95
N VAL A 31 6.75 2.32 -18.35
CA VAL A 31 6.80 2.48 -16.88
C VAL A 31 5.48 2.03 -16.23
N GLU A 32 4.35 2.41 -16.82
CA GLU A 32 3.04 1.97 -16.34
C GLU A 32 2.86 0.45 -16.45
N TYR A 33 3.33 -0.15 -17.56
CA TYR A 33 3.31 -1.61 -17.74
C TYR A 33 4.12 -2.32 -16.66
N ARG A 34 5.39 -1.92 -16.46
CA ARG A 34 6.26 -2.51 -15.42
C ARG A 34 5.68 -2.35 -14.02
N THR A 35 5.07 -1.20 -13.74
CA THR A 35 4.41 -0.94 -12.44
C THR A 35 3.24 -1.90 -12.23
N ARG A 36 2.37 -2.07 -13.24
CA ARG A 36 1.25 -3.00 -13.15
C ARG A 36 1.70 -4.44 -12.98
N GLU A 37 2.75 -4.85 -13.66
CA GLU A 37 3.32 -6.18 -13.51
C GLU A 37 3.78 -6.47 -12.07
N VAL A 38 4.53 -5.55 -11.46
CA VAL A 38 4.97 -5.68 -10.05
C VAL A 38 3.76 -5.76 -9.12
N ILE A 39 2.74 -4.94 -9.34
CA ILE A 39 1.51 -4.96 -8.54
C ILE A 39 0.74 -6.27 -8.71
N GLN A 40 0.70 -6.85 -9.90
CA GLN A 40 0.06 -8.15 -10.13
C GLN A 40 0.74 -9.28 -9.35
N GLU A 41 2.06 -9.27 -9.27
CA GLU A 41 2.82 -10.23 -8.45
C GLU A 41 2.62 -9.98 -6.95
N ALA A 42 2.62 -8.72 -6.51
CA ALA A 42 2.35 -8.36 -5.13
C ALA A 42 0.95 -8.81 -4.69
N LEU A 43 -0.07 -8.70 -5.56
CA LEU A 43 -1.42 -9.20 -5.30
C LEU A 43 -1.45 -10.73 -5.12
N LYS A 44 -0.55 -11.48 -5.78
CA LYS A 44 -0.43 -12.93 -5.53
C LYS A 44 0.11 -13.16 -4.11
N PHE A 45 1.17 -12.48 -3.69
CA PHE A 45 1.69 -12.60 -2.32
C PHE A 45 0.64 -12.23 -1.27
N MET A 46 -0.13 -11.16 -1.49
CA MET A 46 -1.23 -10.76 -0.62
C MET A 46 -2.30 -11.85 -0.48
N ARG A 47 -2.75 -12.43 -1.60
CA ARG A 47 -3.76 -13.51 -1.59
C ARG A 47 -3.25 -14.78 -0.93
N HIS A 48 -1.99 -15.17 -1.18
CA HIS A 48 -1.38 -16.34 -0.53
C HIS A 48 -1.16 -16.11 0.97
N SER A 49 -1.01 -14.85 1.40
CA SER A 49 -0.98 -14.46 2.81
C SER A 49 -2.36 -14.42 3.47
N LYS A 50 -3.44 -14.82 2.76
CA LYS A 50 -4.84 -14.75 3.22
C LYS A 50 -5.29 -13.34 3.63
N ARG A 51 -4.66 -12.29 3.08
CA ARG A 51 -4.99 -10.89 3.33
C ARG A 51 -5.79 -10.30 2.15
N ARG A 52 -6.60 -9.29 2.44
CA ARG A 52 -7.33 -8.49 1.42
C ARG A 52 -6.71 -7.11 1.17
N ARG A 53 -5.87 -6.65 2.10
CA ARG A 53 -5.15 -5.37 2.03
C ARG A 53 -3.71 -5.63 1.60
N LEU A 54 -3.28 -4.92 0.56
CA LEU A 54 -1.90 -4.97 0.05
C LEU A 54 -0.99 -4.17 0.98
N VAL A 55 0.14 -4.76 1.37
CA VAL A 55 1.13 -4.14 2.28
C VAL A 55 2.47 -3.99 1.55
N ALA A 56 3.34 -3.09 2.01
CA ALA A 56 4.67 -2.85 1.43
C ALA A 56 5.51 -4.14 1.30
N ASP A 57 5.38 -5.06 2.26
CA ASP A 57 6.07 -6.36 2.22
C ASP A 57 5.67 -7.22 1.03
N ASP A 58 4.41 -7.15 0.57
CA ASP A 58 3.95 -7.88 -0.62
C ASP A 58 4.64 -7.34 -1.89
N VAL A 59 4.82 -6.02 -1.96
CA VAL A 59 5.53 -5.36 -3.07
C VAL A 59 7.01 -5.70 -3.02
N ASN A 60 7.62 -5.69 -1.83
CA ASN A 60 9.02 -6.09 -1.65
C ASN A 60 9.26 -7.56 -2.00
N ALA A 61 8.31 -8.45 -1.70
CA ALA A 61 8.37 -9.85 -2.16
C ALA A 61 8.29 -9.96 -3.69
N ALA A 62 7.44 -9.17 -4.35
CA ALA A 62 7.36 -9.10 -5.81
C ALA A 62 8.65 -8.55 -6.45
N LEU A 63 9.26 -7.51 -5.86
CA LEU A 63 10.54 -6.97 -6.33
C LEU A 63 11.66 -8.02 -6.23
N ARG A 64 11.74 -8.74 -5.09
CA ARG A 64 12.70 -9.84 -4.92
C ARG A 64 12.49 -10.95 -5.93
N LEU A 65 11.25 -11.32 -6.23
CA LEU A 65 10.92 -12.32 -7.26
C LEU A 65 11.46 -11.92 -8.64
N ARG A 66 11.48 -10.62 -8.94
CA ARG A 66 12.02 -10.05 -10.19
C ARG A 66 13.52 -9.74 -10.15
N ASN A 67 14.25 -10.21 -9.14
CA ASN A 67 15.66 -9.89 -8.91
C ASN A 67 15.93 -8.38 -8.85
N ARG A 68 15.00 -7.63 -8.24
CA ARG A 68 15.16 -6.20 -7.93
C ARG A 68 15.38 -6.01 -6.44
N GLU A 69 16.09 -4.93 -6.10
CA GLU A 69 16.31 -4.55 -4.71
C GLU A 69 14.98 -4.21 -4.02
N ALA A 70 14.86 -4.61 -2.75
CA ALA A 70 13.71 -4.26 -1.94
C ALA A 70 13.76 -2.77 -1.57
N LEU A 71 12.59 -2.15 -1.50
CA LEU A 71 12.47 -0.75 -1.10
C LEU A 71 12.34 -0.68 0.43
N TYR A 72 13.32 -0.04 1.06
CA TYR A 72 13.38 0.14 2.52
C TYR A 72 12.77 1.48 2.96
N GLY A 73 12.39 1.59 4.23
CA GLY A 73 11.86 2.83 4.80
C GLY A 73 10.37 3.09 4.56
N PHE A 74 9.63 2.12 4.01
CA PHE A 74 8.19 2.24 3.80
C PHE A 74 7.43 1.65 4.97
N SER A 75 6.73 2.50 5.72
CA SER A 75 5.77 2.11 6.76
C SER A 75 4.36 2.53 6.37
N GLU A 76 3.35 1.95 7.02
CA GLU A 76 1.93 2.22 6.73
C GLU A 76 1.48 3.66 7.06
N ASN A 77 2.36 4.49 7.60
CA ASN A 77 2.04 5.80 8.17
C ASN A 77 2.52 6.99 7.33
N ALA A 78 2.99 6.77 6.10
CA ALA A 78 3.43 7.86 5.24
C ALA A 78 2.27 8.81 4.92
N SER A 79 2.42 10.10 5.26
CA SER A 79 1.45 11.15 4.95
C SER A 79 2.04 12.12 3.93
N PHE A 80 1.31 12.36 2.84
CA PHE A 80 1.72 13.31 1.81
C PHE A 80 1.07 14.67 2.09
N LYS A 81 1.89 15.72 2.20
CA LYS A 81 1.42 17.10 2.34
C LYS A 81 1.47 17.81 0.99
N ARG A 82 0.45 18.61 0.69
CA ARG A 82 0.41 19.44 -0.52
C ARG A 82 1.25 20.70 -0.27
N ALA A 83 2.32 20.89 -1.04
CA ALA A 83 3.18 22.07 -0.99
C ALA A 83 2.60 23.26 -1.77
N GLY A 84 1.77 23.01 -2.78
CA GLY A 84 1.19 24.05 -3.63
C GLY A 84 0.95 23.55 -5.05
N VAL A 85 0.85 24.49 -6.00
CA VAL A 85 0.73 24.20 -7.43
C VAL A 85 1.97 24.75 -8.14
N LEU A 86 2.69 23.89 -8.85
CA LEU A 86 3.84 24.26 -9.68
C LEU A 86 3.56 23.80 -11.12
N GLY A 87 3.71 24.69 -12.10
CA GLY A 87 3.49 24.35 -13.51
C GLY A 87 2.07 23.87 -13.85
N GLY A 88 1.06 24.19 -13.03
CA GLY A 88 -0.32 23.72 -13.21
C GLY A 88 -0.62 22.32 -12.64
N ALA A 89 0.33 21.69 -11.95
CA ALA A 89 0.14 20.44 -11.24
C ALA A 89 0.28 20.63 -9.71
N ASP A 90 -0.48 19.86 -8.94
CA ASP A 90 -0.34 19.82 -7.49
C ASP A 90 1.00 19.16 -7.12
N LEU A 91 1.81 19.86 -6.32
CA LEU A 91 3.07 19.37 -5.77
C LEU A 91 2.82 18.79 -4.38
N TYR A 92 3.28 17.56 -4.17
CA TYR A 92 3.21 16.86 -2.88
C TYR A 92 4.62 16.53 -2.40
N TYR A 93 4.81 16.57 -1.09
CA TYR A 93 6.03 16.13 -0.44
C TYR A 93 5.69 15.24 0.76
N VAL A 94 6.65 14.41 1.15
CA VAL A 94 6.60 13.65 2.41
C VAL A 94 7.25 14.51 3.48
N GLU A 95 6.51 14.76 4.56
CA GLU A 95 7.08 15.42 5.72
C GLU A 95 8.02 14.46 6.44
N ASP A 96 9.26 14.88 6.64
CA ASP A 96 10.29 14.14 7.36
C ASP A 96 10.82 15.02 8.50
N PRO A 97 10.13 15.04 9.65
CA PRO A 97 10.55 15.86 10.78
C PRO A 97 11.78 15.25 11.44
N GLU A 98 12.79 16.08 11.70
CA GLU A 98 13.96 15.66 12.47
C GLU A 98 13.55 15.31 13.90
N LEU A 99 13.96 14.13 14.37
CA LEU A 99 13.68 13.64 15.72
C LEU A 99 14.95 13.66 16.56
N ASP A 100 14.85 14.12 17.81
CA ASP A 100 15.96 13.98 18.76
C ASP A 100 16.10 12.52 19.19
N LEU A 101 17.34 12.00 19.10
CA LEU A 101 17.66 10.63 19.49
C LEU A 101 17.39 10.40 20.97
N THR A 102 17.55 11.43 21.81
CA THR A 102 17.26 11.34 23.25
C THR A 102 15.78 11.04 23.50
N ASP A 103 14.90 11.70 22.76
CA ASP A 103 13.44 11.52 22.87
C ASP A 103 13.01 10.15 22.35
N VAL A 104 13.62 9.66 21.27
CA VAL A 104 13.33 8.32 20.74
C VAL A 104 13.72 7.24 21.75
N VAL A 105 14.87 7.37 22.40
CA VAL A 105 15.33 6.41 23.42
C VAL A 105 14.46 6.47 24.68
N ALA A 106 13.99 7.66 25.06
CA ALA A 106 13.10 7.85 26.20
C ALA A 106 11.63 7.44 25.92
N SER A 107 11.29 7.17 24.65
CA SER A 107 9.92 6.82 24.26
C SER A 107 9.46 5.51 24.91
N LYS A 108 8.19 5.47 25.31
CA LYS A 108 7.60 4.28 25.93
C LYS A 108 7.35 3.23 24.86
N LEU A 109 7.80 2.00 25.12
CA LEU A 109 7.49 0.84 24.30
C LEU A 109 5.96 0.64 24.22
N PRO A 110 5.43 0.30 23.03
CA PRO A 110 4.03 -0.05 22.88
C PRO A 110 3.72 -1.31 23.71
N SER A 111 2.49 -1.40 24.22
CA SER A 111 2.04 -2.63 24.89
C SER A 111 2.11 -3.80 23.92
N ALA A 112 2.64 -4.93 24.40
CA ALA A 112 2.60 -6.17 23.64
C ALA A 112 1.12 -6.58 23.39
N PRO A 113 0.81 -7.09 22.20
CA PRO A 113 -0.49 -7.70 21.95
C PRO A 113 -0.64 -8.99 22.77
N LEU A 114 -1.90 -9.42 22.97
CA LEU A 114 -2.18 -10.72 23.56
C LEU A 114 -1.70 -11.85 22.66
N ASP A 115 -1.31 -12.97 23.27
CA ASP A 115 -0.94 -14.17 22.54
C ASP A 115 -2.12 -14.74 21.75
N VAL A 116 -1.78 -15.35 20.62
CA VAL A 116 -2.74 -15.99 19.71
C VAL A 116 -3.37 -17.19 20.42
N HIS A 117 -4.70 -17.17 20.54
CA HIS A 117 -5.49 -18.28 21.09
C HIS A 117 -6.68 -18.59 20.18
N LEU A 118 -7.18 -19.82 20.25
CA LEU A 118 -8.33 -20.29 19.49
C LEU A 118 -9.57 -20.35 20.39
N MET A 119 -10.64 -19.67 20.00
CA MET A 119 -11.96 -19.83 20.59
C MET A 119 -12.88 -20.55 19.60
N THR A 120 -13.42 -21.70 19.99
CA THR A 120 -14.36 -22.48 19.17
C THR A 120 -15.79 -22.26 19.60
N HIS A 121 -16.72 -22.18 18.65
CA HIS A 121 -18.16 -22.14 18.90
C HIS A 121 -18.90 -22.87 17.77
N TRP A 122 -20.17 -23.20 18.00
CA TRP A 122 -21.03 -23.81 16.98
C TRP A 122 -21.51 -22.74 15.98
N LEU A 123 -21.04 -22.80 14.74
CA LEU A 123 -21.55 -21.96 13.66
C LEU A 123 -22.92 -22.45 13.16
N ALA A 124 -23.12 -23.77 13.11
CA ALA A 124 -24.36 -24.40 12.69
C ALA A 124 -24.54 -25.77 13.35
N ILE A 125 -25.77 -26.12 13.69
CA ILE A 125 -26.21 -27.44 14.15
C ILE A 125 -27.34 -27.87 13.21
N GLU A 126 -27.15 -28.98 12.50
CA GLU A 126 -28.14 -29.50 11.51
C GLU A 126 -28.54 -28.46 10.44
N GLY A 127 -27.61 -27.58 10.06
CA GLY A 127 -27.85 -26.52 9.07
C GLY A 127 -28.53 -25.27 9.65
N VAL A 128 -28.88 -25.25 10.94
CA VAL A 128 -29.45 -24.09 11.64
C VAL A 128 -28.35 -23.37 12.42
N GLN A 129 -28.21 -22.06 12.24
CA GLN A 129 -27.27 -21.24 12.99
C GLN A 129 -27.84 -20.95 14.41
N PRO A 130 -27.15 -21.38 15.50
CA PRO A 130 -27.64 -21.13 16.84
C PRO A 130 -27.52 -19.64 17.21
N ALA A 131 -28.49 -19.13 17.96
CA ALA A 131 -28.53 -17.74 18.43
C ALA A 131 -27.60 -17.53 19.64
N ILE A 132 -26.29 -17.55 19.38
CA ILE A 132 -25.24 -17.24 20.36
C ILE A 132 -24.55 -15.91 20.01
N PRO A 133 -23.95 -15.20 20.99
CA PRO A 133 -23.30 -13.91 20.73
C PRO A 133 -22.17 -13.93 19.69
N ALA A 134 -21.54 -15.10 19.47
CA ALA A 134 -20.47 -15.27 18.50
C ALA A 134 -20.95 -15.37 17.04
N ASN A 135 -22.23 -15.67 16.83
CA ASN A 135 -22.83 -15.78 15.50
C ASN A 135 -23.45 -14.43 15.07
N PRO A 136 -23.47 -14.13 13.76
CA PRO A 136 -24.19 -12.96 13.26
C PRO A 136 -25.67 -13.05 13.64
N ALA A 137 -26.29 -11.90 13.92
CA ALA A 137 -27.73 -11.84 14.12
C ALA A 137 -28.44 -12.33 12.84
N PRO A 138 -29.57 -13.06 12.96
CA PRO A 138 -30.36 -13.44 11.81
C PRO A 138 -30.68 -12.18 11.01
N ALA A 139 -30.39 -12.21 9.71
CA ALA A 139 -30.67 -11.09 8.83
C ALA A 139 -32.15 -10.71 8.97
N ALA A 140 -32.42 -9.43 9.27
CA ALA A 140 -33.79 -8.94 9.25
C ALA A 140 -34.38 -9.26 7.87
N ALA A 141 -35.45 -10.05 7.84
CA ALA A 141 -36.16 -10.33 6.61
C ALA A 141 -36.79 -9.03 6.07
N GLY A 142 -36.19 -8.46 5.03
CA GLY A 142 -36.69 -7.30 4.26
C GLY A 142 -35.54 -6.34 3.93
N GLN A 143 -35.24 -5.99 2.68
CA GLN A 143 -36.02 -5.99 1.45
C GLN A 143 -35.11 -6.40 0.29
N GLY A 144 -35.54 -7.38 -0.50
CA GLY A 144 -34.96 -7.63 -1.82
C GLY A 144 -35.51 -6.63 -2.84
N ALA A 145 -34.66 -6.31 -3.81
CA ALA A 145 -34.92 -5.67 -5.10
C ALA A 145 -35.47 -4.23 -5.08
#